data_AF-A0A3B8Y3D2-F1
#
_entry.id   AF-A0A3B8Y3D2-F1
#
_cell.length_a   1.000
_cell.length_b   1.000
_cell.length_c   1.000
_cell.angle_alpha   90.00
_cell.angle_beta   90.00
_cell.angle_gamma   90.00
#
_symmetry.space_group_name_H-M   'P 1'
#
loop_
_entity.id
_entity.type
_entity.pdbx_description
1 polymer ?
#
loop_
_entity_poly.entity_id
_entity_poly.type
_entity_poly.pdbx_seq_one_letter_code
_entity_poly.pdbx_strand_id
1 'polypeptide(L)'
;MSDRNPPPSNRQLLILLGIFLSFIALIIFSLSIILDWAITQIPISVEQKLGALIVPFYKEQAKSSSEQDSLNRLLDRLEANLDNKLAEKRDYQILYIPEATVNALAIPGEQIIIFEG
;
A
#
# COMPACT_ATOMS: atom_id res chain seq x y z
N MET A 1 50.78 29.00 28.07
CA MET A 1 49.44 28.38 28.23
C MET A 1 49.23 27.50 27.02
N SER A 2 49.12 26.18 27.20
CA SER A 2 48.86 25.26 26.09
C SER A 2 47.43 25.47 25.62
N ASP A 3 47.26 25.70 24.31
CA ASP A 3 45.94 25.83 23.71
C ASP A 3 45.16 24.53 23.93
N ARG A 4 43.97 24.63 24.51
CA ARG A 4 43.14 23.48 24.89
C ARG A 4 42.26 23.01 23.74
N ASN A 5 42.22 23.74 22.63
CA ASN A 5 41.42 23.42 21.43
C ASN A 5 42.30 23.40 20.17
N PRO A 6 43.09 22.33 19.95
CA PRO A 6 43.79 22.16 18.68
C PRO A 6 42.80 22.09 17.51
N PRO A 7 43.16 22.61 16.32
CA PRO A 7 42.27 22.63 15.16
C PRO A 7 41.92 21.19 14.72
N PRO A 8 40.66 20.94 14.32
CA PRO A 8 40.23 19.60 13.95
C PRO A 8 40.97 19.13 12.70
N SER A 9 41.37 17.86 12.68
CA SER A 9 41.96 17.24 11.50
C SER A 9 40.90 16.87 10.47
N ASN A 10 41.24 16.91 9.17
CA ASN A 10 40.32 16.50 8.09
C ASN A 10 39.79 15.07 8.29
N ARG A 11 40.59 14.18 8.92
CA ARG A 11 40.16 12.82 9.28
C ARG A 11 39.03 12.82 10.32
N GLN A 12 39.10 13.68 11.33
CA GLN A 12 38.04 13.83 12.33
C GLN A 12 36.75 14.38 11.69
N LEU A 13 36.88 15.35 10.78
CA LEU A 13 35.73 15.88 10.03
C LEU A 13 35.08 14.82 9.13
N LEU A 14 35.88 14.00 8.44
CA LEU A 14 35.37 12.90 7.62
C LEU A 14 34.67 11.81 8.45
N ILE A 15 35.23 11.45 9.61
CA ILE A 15 34.59 10.50 10.53
C ILE A 15 33.26 11.05 11.04
N LEU A 16 33.23 12.32 11.44
CA LEU A 16 32.00 12.98 11.91
C LEU A 16 30.94 13.00 10.81
N LEU A 17 31.33 13.34 9.57
CA LEU A 17 30.44 13.31 8.41
C LEU A 17 29.91 11.90 8.13
N GLY A 18 30.77 10.88 8.19
CA GLY A 18 30.38 9.49 7.99
C GLY A 18 29.36 9.02 9.03
N ILE A 19 29.57 9.35 10.31
CA ILE A 19 28.61 9.04 11.39
C ILE A 19 27.29 9.75 11.13
N PHE A 20 27.32 11.03 10.76
CA PHE A 20 26.12 11.82 10.50
C PHE A 20 25.29 11.25 9.34
N LEU A 21 25.93 10.93 8.21
CA LEU A 21 25.25 10.32 7.07
C LEU A 21 24.73 8.92 7.39
N SER A 22 25.52 8.11 8.11
CA SER A 22 25.08 6.78 8.54
C SER A 22 23.87 6.86 9.46
N PHE A 23 23.80 7.87 10.33
CA PHE A 23 22.68 8.07 11.23
C PHE A 23 21.40 8.46 10.45
N ILE A 24 21.51 9.35 9.46
CA ILE A 24 20.39 9.69 8.58
C ILE A 24 19.91 8.45 7.82
N ALA A 25 20.83 7.69 7.22
CA ALA A 25 20.50 6.47 6.51
C ALA A 25 19.81 5.45 7.43
N LEU A 26 20.29 5.30 8.66
CA LEU A 26 19.70 4.42 9.67
C LEU A 26 18.27 4.84 10.03
N ILE A 27 18.00 6.15 10.19
CA ILE A 27 16.65 6.66 10.47
C ILE A 27 15.71 6.32 9.32
N ILE A 28 16.12 6.62 8.08
CA ILE A 28 15.29 6.35 6.90
C ILE A 28 14.99 4.86 6.78
N PHE A 29 16.02 4.02 6.91
CA PHE A 29 15.88 2.56 6.87
C PHE A 29 14.96 2.03 7.97
N SER A 30 15.13 2.55 9.20
CA SER A 30 14.30 2.15 10.34
C SER A 30 12.84 2.55 10.12
N LEU A 31 12.59 3.74 9.57
CA LEU A 31 11.24 4.20 9.27
C LEU A 31 10.57 3.31 8.22
N SER A 32 11.29 2.91 7.15
CA SER A 32 10.77 1.96 6.16
C SER A 32 10.36 0.64 6.81
N ILE A 33 11.20 0.05 7.65
CA ILE A 33 10.87 -1.21 8.35
C ILE A 33 9.64 -1.05 9.25
N ILE A 34 9.56 0.06 10.00
CA ILE A 34 8.43 0.31 10.90
C ILE A 34 7.14 0.46 10.10
N LEU A 35 7.17 1.15 8.95
CA LEU A 35 6.01 1.30 8.09
C LEU A 35 5.56 -0.04 7.50
N ASP A 36 6.49 -0.83 6.96
CA ASP A 36 6.17 -2.15 6.42
C ASP A 36 5.56 -3.06 7.49
N TRP A 37 6.17 -3.07 8.68
CA TRP A 37 5.62 -3.80 9.83
C TRP A 37 4.22 -3.29 10.21
N ALA A 38 4.04 -1.98 10.32
CA ALA A 38 2.74 -1.39 10.69
C ALA A 38 1.64 -1.75 9.68
N ILE A 39 1.95 -1.77 8.39
CA ILE A 39 0.99 -2.17 7.33
C ILE A 39 0.51 -3.61 7.54
N THR A 40 1.41 -4.54 7.90
CA THR A 40 1.02 -5.94 8.16
C THR A 40 0.12 -6.11 9.38
N GLN A 41 0.10 -5.13 10.29
CA GLN A 41 -0.71 -5.16 11.52
C GLN A 41 -2.04 -4.40 11.38
N ILE A 42 -2.36 -3.85 10.20
CA ILE A 42 -3.60 -3.12 10.00
C ILE A 42 -4.79 -4.08 10.19
N PRO A 43 -5.67 -3.83 11.18
CA PRO A 43 -6.85 -4.65 11.37
C PRO A 43 -7.86 -4.42 10.23
N ILE A 44 -8.62 -5.46 9.89
CA ILE A 44 -9.64 -5.43 8.82
C ILE A 44 -10.60 -4.24 8.99
N SER A 45 -11.00 -3.92 10.22
CA SER A 45 -11.91 -2.80 10.49
C SER A 45 -11.35 -1.42 10.14
N VAL A 46 -10.03 -1.24 10.18
CA VAL A 46 -9.38 0.02 9.76
C VAL A 46 -9.25 0.04 8.24
N GLU A 47 -8.92 -1.09 7.62
CA GLU A 47 -8.85 -1.23 6.16
C GLU A 47 -10.22 -0.95 5.51
N GLN A 48 -11.31 -1.47 6.08
CA GLN A 48 -12.67 -1.17 5.64
C GLN A 48 -13.05 0.32 5.79
N LYS A 49 -12.57 0.99 6.85
CA LYS A 49 -12.79 2.45 7.02
C LYS A 49 -12.03 3.27 5.97
N LEU A 50 -10.80 2.88 5.65
CA LEU A 50 -10.04 3.50 4.57
C LEU A 50 -10.74 3.26 3.22
N GLY A 51 -11.26 2.05 3.01
CA GLY A 51 -12.05 1.72 1.84
C GLY A 51 -13.29 2.59 1.71
N ALA A 52 -14.05 2.77 2.79
CA ALA A 52 -15.26 3.60 2.78
C ALA A 52 -15.01 5.06 2.31
N LEU A 53 -13.77 5.57 2.43
CA LEU A 53 -13.39 6.90 1.94
C LEU A 53 -13.03 6.91 0.45
N ILE A 54 -12.44 5.81 -0.06
CA ILE A 54 -11.87 5.73 -1.42
C ILE A 54 -12.89 5.14 -2.41
N VAL A 55 -13.64 4.14 -1.98
CA VAL A 55 -14.59 3.39 -2.81
C VAL A 55 -15.62 4.29 -3.52
N PRO A 56 -16.22 5.32 -2.89
CA PRO A 56 -17.18 6.19 -3.57
C PRO A 56 -16.62 6.84 -4.85
N PHE A 57 -15.35 7.27 -4.82
CA PHE A 57 -14.69 7.91 -5.97
C PHE A 57 -14.66 7.00 -7.20
N TYR A 58 -14.39 5.70 -7.00
CA TYR A 58 -14.36 4.74 -8.09
C TYR A 58 -15.74 4.22 -8.47
N LYS A 59 -16.67 4.11 -7.51
CA LYS A 59 -18.06 3.74 -7.80
C LYS A 59 -18.76 4.75 -8.71
N GLU A 60 -18.44 6.04 -8.62
CA GLU A 60 -18.96 7.06 -9.54
C GLU A 60 -18.45 6.91 -10.98
N GLN A 61 -17.24 6.37 -11.15
CA GLN A 61 -16.64 6.10 -12.45
C GLN A 61 -17.07 4.75 -13.03
N ALA A 62 -17.41 3.80 -12.16
CA ALA A 62 -17.92 2.51 -12.55
C ALA A 62 -19.29 2.65 -13.20
N LYS A 63 -19.50 1.98 -14.33
CA LYS A 63 -20.81 1.91 -14.99
C LYS A 63 -21.47 0.57 -14.69
N SER A 64 -22.75 0.60 -14.30
CA SER A 64 -23.58 -0.60 -14.34
C SER A 64 -23.66 -1.11 -15.78
N SER A 65 -23.11 -2.29 -16.04
CA SER A 65 -23.03 -2.87 -17.39
C SER A 65 -23.06 -4.40 -17.36
N SER A 66 -23.24 -5.03 -18.53
CA SER A 66 -23.18 -6.50 -18.67
C SER A 66 -21.81 -7.07 -18.30
N GLU A 67 -20.75 -6.29 -18.52
CA GLU A 67 -19.37 -6.63 -18.21
C GLU A 67 -19.16 -6.68 -16.70
N GLN A 68 -19.66 -5.67 -15.98
CA GLN A 68 -19.65 -5.62 -14.52
C GLN A 68 -20.30 -6.88 -13.88
N ASP A 69 -21.47 -7.27 -14.38
CA ASP A 69 -22.17 -8.47 -13.90
C ASP A 69 -21.39 -9.75 -14.22
N SER A 70 -20.81 -9.81 -15.41
CA SER A 70 -20.03 -10.97 -15.86
C SER A 70 -18.74 -11.14 -15.07
N LEU A 71 -18.09 -10.03 -14.72
CA LEU A 71 -16.89 -10.00 -13.88
C LEU A 71 -17.21 -10.44 -12.45
N ASN A 72 -18.28 -9.93 -11.84
CA ASN A 72 -18.69 -10.37 -10.51
C ASN A 72 -19.05 -11.87 -10.49
N ARG A 73 -19.76 -12.40 -11.49
CA ARG A 73 -20.00 -13.85 -11.59
C ARG A 73 -18.71 -14.66 -11.77
N LEU A 74 -17.70 -14.09 -12.41
CA LEU A 74 -16.39 -14.73 -12.53
C LEU A 74 -15.69 -14.75 -11.17
N LEU A 75 -15.74 -13.64 -10.43
CA LEU A 75 -15.25 -13.56 -9.05
C LEU A 75 -15.92 -14.59 -8.15
N ASP A 76 -17.26 -14.66 -8.14
CA ASP A 76 -18.02 -15.64 -7.34
C ASP A 76 -17.55 -17.09 -7.60
N ARG A 77 -17.27 -17.43 -8.87
CA ARG A 77 -16.76 -18.75 -9.24
C ARG A 77 -15.33 -18.97 -8.77
N LEU A 78 -14.48 -17.94 -8.79
CA LEU A 78 -13.12 -18.05 -8.26
C LEU A 78 -13.14 -18.26 -6.75
N GLU A 79 -13.96 -17.50 -6.03
CA GLU A 79 -14.11 -17.62 -4.59
C GLU A 79 -14.63 -18.99 -4.16
N ALA A 80 -15.58 -19.55 -4.91
CA ALA A 80 -16.10 -20.91 -4.66
C ALA A 80 -15.03 -22.02 -4.76
N ASN A 81 -13.87 -21.74 -5.39
CA ASN A 81 -12.75 -22.68 -5.52
C ASN A 81 -11.60 -22.40 -4.53
N LEU A 82 -11.70 -21.37 -3.68
CA LEU A 82 -10.70 -21.07 -2.66
C LEU A 82 -10.98 -21.88 -1.39
N ASP A 83 -9.94 -22.44 -0.78
CA ASP A 83 -10.07 -23.12 0.52
C ASP A 83 -10.66 -22.17 1.57
N ASN A 84 -11.73 -22.61 2.24
CA ASN A 84 -12.61 -21.85 3.16
C ASN A 84 -11.91 -20.99 4.25
N LYS A 85 -10.60 -21.16 4.49
CA LYS A 85 -9.84 -20.35 5.46
C LYS A 85 -9.63 -18.91 5.03
N LEU A 86 -9.69 -18.60 3.73
CA LEU A 86 -9.58 -17.23 3.20
C LEU A 86 -10.94 -16.55 3.03
N ALA A 87 -11.99 -17.35 2.78
CA ALA A 87 -13.33 -16.86 2.41
C ALA A 87 -14.19 -16.39 3.59
N GLU A 88 -13.93 -16.82 4.82
CA GLU A 88 -14.86 -16.60 5.94
C GLU A 88 -15.03 -15.13 6.40
N LYS A 89 -14.36 -14.14 5.80
CA LYS A 89 -14.37 -12.75 6.33
C LYS A 89 -14.35 -11.60 5.33
N ARG A 90 -14.38 -11.84 4.03
CA ARG A 90 -14.25 -10.76 3.03
C ARG A 90 -15.27 -10.92 1.91
N ASP A 91 -15.96 -9.84 1.58
CA ASP A 91 -16.96 -9.73 0.51
C ASP A 91 -16.33 -8.94 -0.63
N TYR A 92 -15.53 -9.62 -1.47
CA TYR A 92 -14.85 -8.94 -2.57
C TYR A 92 -15.84 -8.54 -3.65
N GLN A 93 -15.67 -7.34 -4.20
CA GLN A 93 -16.48 -6.85 -5.31
C GLN A 93 -15.62 -6.24 -6.39
N ILE A 94 -15.96 -6.48 -7.65
CA ILE A 94 -15.31 -5.83 -8.78
C ILE A 94 -16.00 -4.50 -9.09
N LEU A 95 -15.23 -3.49 -9.47
CA LEU A 95 -15.70 -2.25 -10.09
C LEU A 95 -15.10 -2.15 -11.49
N TYR A 96 -15.96 -2.19 -12.51
CA TYR A 96 -15.60 -2.09 -13.91
C TYR A 96 -15.58 -0.63 -14.35
N ILE A 97 -14.42 -0.16 -14.83
CA ILE A 97 -14.22 1.20 -15.32
C ILE A 97 -14.03 1.14 -16.85
N PRO A 98 -14.94 1.77 -17.64
CA PRO A 98 -14.91 1.75 -19.10
C PRO A 98 -13.88 2.75 -19.66
N GLU A 99 -12.62 2.53 -19.31
CA GLU A 99 -11.48 3.28 -19.79
C GLU A 99 -10.52 2.34 -20.52
N ALA A 100 -10.05 2.75 -21.70
CA ALA A 100 -9.19 1.95 -22.58
C ALA A 100 -7.75 1.72 -22.05
N THR A 101 -7.49 2.03 -20.79
CA THR A 101 -6.18 1.83 -20.15
C THR A 101 -6.10 0.39 -19.66
N VAL A 102 -5.04 -0.35 -20.05
CA VAL A 102 -4.79 -1.70 -19.52
C VAL A 102 -4.32 -1.58 -18.07
N ASN A 103 -5.23 -1.74 -17.11
CA ASN A 103 -4.90 -1.66 -15.69
C ASN A 103 -5.87 -2.46 -14.81
N ALA A 104 -5.40 -2.84 -13.63
CA ALA A 104 -6.22 -3.40 -12.55
C ALA A 104 -5.59 -3.06 -11.21
N LEU A 105 -6.41 -2.78 -10.20
CA LEU A 105 -5.93 -2.39 -8.87
C LEU A 105 -6.85 -2.87 -7.76
N ALA A 106 -6.26 -3.35 -6.67
CA ALA A 106 -6.99 -3.68 -5.44
C ALA A 106 -6.89 -2.51 -4.47
N ILE A 107 -8.01 -2.06 -3.94
CA ILE A 107 -8.08 -0.98 -2.96
C ILE A 107 -8.60 -1.48 -1.62
N PRO A 108 -8.36 -0.73 -0.53
CA PRO A 108 -8.98 -1.01 0.75
C PRO A 108 -10.52 -1.12 0.66
N GLY A 109 -11.12 -1.93 1.52
CA GLY A 109 -12.56 -2.16 1.55
C GLY A 109 -13.02 -3.25 0.58
N GLU A 110 -12.15 -4.23 0.31
CA GLU A 110 -12.50 -5.44 -0.44
C GLU A 110 -12.96 -5.15 -1.88
N GLN A 111 -12.48 -4.06 -2.50
CA GLN A 111 -12.82 -3.72 -3.89
C GLN A 111 -11.64 -3.97 -4.83
N ILE A 112 -11.95 -4.54 -5.99
CA ILE A 112 -11.03 -4.77 -7.10
C ILE A 112 -11.50 -3.95 -8.28
N ILE A 113 -10.66 -3.06 -8.80
CA ILE A 113 -10.99 -2.21 -9.94
C ILE A 113 -10.34 -2.79 -11.18
N ILE A 114 -11.14 -2.95 -12.23
CA ILE A 114 -10.72 -3.48 -13.53
C ILE A 114 -11.07 -2.46 -14.60
N PHE A 115 -10.09 -2.07 -15.40
CA PHE A 115 -10.25 -1.17 -16.53
C PHE A 115 -10.53 -1.98 -17.81
N GLU A 116 -11.21 -1.37 -18.79
CA GLU A 116 -11.62 -2.02 -20.04
C GLU A 116 -10.46 -2.39 -20.97
N GLY A 117 -9.36 -1.62 -20.92
CA GLY A 117 -8.24 -1.69 -21.86
C GLY A 117 -7.52 -3.04 -21.97
#